data_AF-A0A930K3G5-F1
#
_entry.id   AF-A0A930K3G5-F1
#
_cell.length_a   1.000
_cell.length_b   1.000
_cell.length_c   1.000
_cell.angle_alpha   90.00
_cell.angle_beta   90.00
_cell.angle_gamma   90.00
#
_symmetry.space_group_name_H-M   'P 1'
#
loop_
_entity.id
_entity.type
_entity.pdbx_description
1 polymer ?
#
loop_
_entity_poly.entity_id
_entity_poly.type
_entity_poly.pdbx_seq_one_letter_code
_entity_poly.pdbx_strand_id
1 'polypeptide(L)'
;VFGTKSELKAQHILDGGKVLQGSFNKGYFTKIDIRVNKEIKLYSKSAHLLTAHPSSSYTLTTDTNGQYVLRITDPQTFWSTSKYLVIQVR
;
A
#
# COMPACT_ATOMS: atom_id res chain seq x y z
N VAL A 1 0.47 3.70 -2.90
CA VAL A 1 -0.89 4.21 -3.14
C VAL A 1 -1.88 3.43 -2.29
N PHE A 2 -2.91 4.09 -1.76
CA PHE A 2 -4.04 3.42 -1.13
C PHE A 2 -5.33 4.02 -1.68
N GLY A 3 -6.38 3.21 -1.82
CA GLY A 3 -7.66 3.67 -2.38
C GLY A 3 -8.72 2.58 -2.36
N THR A 4 -9.95 2.95 -2.70
CA THR A 4 -11.06 2.00 -2.79
C THR A 4 -10.87 1.06 -3.99
N LYS A 5 -11.56 -0.09 -3.97
CA LYS A 5 -11.55 -1.04 -5.09
C LYS A 5 -11.92 -0.38 -6.42
N SER A 6 -12.84 0.57 -6.40
CA SER A 6 -13.31 1.30 -7.59
C SER A 6 -12.23 2.23 -8.14
N GLU A 7 -11.54 2.98 -7.28
CA GLU A 7 -10.43 3.86 -7.69
C GLU A 7 -9.26 3.07 -8.27
N LEU A 8 -8.85 1.98 -7.60
CA LEU A 8 -7.75 1.14 -8.06
C LEU A 8 -8.05 0.50 -9.42
N LYS A 9 -9.31 0.13 -9.69
CA LYS A 9 -9.76 -0.35 -11.00
C LYS A 9 -9.73 0.75 -12.06
N ALA A 10 -10.27 1.94 -11.73
CA ALA A 10 -10.30 3.07 -12.65
C ALA A 10 -8.89 3.51 -13.11
N GLN A 11 -7.89 3.32 -12.25
CA GLN A 11 -6.49 3.63 -12.55
C GLN A 11 -5.71 2.45 -13.19
N HIS A 12 -6.39 1.36 -13.55
CA HIS A 12 -5.79 0.12 -14.04
C HIS A 12 -4.73 -0.49 -13.09
N ILE A 13 -4.80 -0.19 -11.80
CA ILE A 13 -3.88 -0.71 -10.78
C ILE A 13 -4.35 -2.08 -10.29
N LEU A 14 -5.66 -2.30 -10.25
CA LEU A 14 -6.30 -3.56 -9.89
C LEU A 14 -7.18 -4.04 -11.04
N ASP A 15 -6.85 -5.19 -11.62
CA ASP A 15 -7.61 -5.81 -12.70
C ASP A 15 -7.88 -7.28 -12.39
N GLY A 16 -9.16 -7.69 -12.39
CA GLY A 16 -9.53 -9.09 -12.15
C GLY A 16 -9.02 -9.72 -10.84
N GLY A 17 -8.62 -8.93 -9.84
CA GLY A 17 -8.01 -9.43 -8.59
C GLY A 17 -6.47 -9.47 -8.61
N LYS A 18 -5.84 -9.16 -9.75
CA LYS A 18 -4.39 -9.01 -9.87
C LYS A 18 -4.02 -7.53 -9.80
N VAL A 19 -2.93 -7.23 -9.10
CA VAL A 19 -2.39 -5.87 -9.03
C VAL A 19 -1.24 -5.67 -10.00
N LEU A 20 -1.06 -4.42 -10.44
CA LEU A 20 0.08 -3.97 -11.25
C LEU A 20 0.25 -4.76 -12.56
N GLN A 21 -0.85 -5.15 -13.22
CA GLN A 21 -0.81 -5.88 -14.47
C GLN A 21 -0.63 -4.92 -15.67
N GLY A 22 0.27 -5.26 -16.60
CA GLY A 22 0.43 -4.54 -17.86
C GLY A 22 0.73 -3.04 -17.70
N SER A 23 -0.05 -2.21 -18.40
CA SER A 23 0.10 -0.75 -18.46
C SER A 23 -0.77 -0.05 -17.41
N PHE A 24 -0.39 -0.15 -16.12
CA PHE A 24 -1.07 0.57 -15.05
C PHE A 24 -0.61 2.04 -14.96
N ASN A 25 -1.45 2.91 -14.40
CA ASN A 25 -1.11 4.32 -14.24
C ASN A 25 -0.03 4.54 -13.17
N LYS A 26 1.24 4.53 -13.58
CA LYS A 26 2.39 4.83 -12.72
C LYS A 26 2.34 6.25 -12.13
N GLY A 27 1.72 7.20 -12.82
CA GLY A 27 1.56 8.59 -12.37
C GLY A 27 0.63 8.73 -11.16
N TYR A 28 -0.25 7.74 -10.93
CA TYR A 28 -1.11 7.71 -9.76
C TYR A 28 -0.36 7.30 -8.48
N PHE A 29 0.88 6.82 -8.59
CA PHE A 29 1.69 6.46 -7.42
C PHE A 29 2.44 7.67 -6.90
N THR A 30 2.30 7.91 -5.59
CA THR A 30 3.13 8.86 -4.86
C THR A 30 4.55 8.29 -4.71
N LYS A 31 5.54 9.05 -5.18
CA LYS A 31 6.95 8.77 -4.91
C LYS A 31 7.28 9.19 -3.48
N ILE A 32 7.98 8.34 -2.76
CA ILE A 32 8.40 8.59 -1.36
C ILE A 32 9.90 8.29 -1.20
N ASP A 33 10.53 8.92 -0.22
CA ASP A 33 11.87 8.49 0.21
C ASP A 33 11.71 7.40 1.27
N ILE A 34 12.07 6.16 0.90
CA ILE A 34 11.92 4.98 1.75
C ILE A 34 12.77 5.03 3.03
N ARG A 35 13.77 5.93 3.11
CA ARG A 35 14.64 6.07 4.29
C ARG A 35 13.97 6.88 5.38
N VAL A 36 13.09 7.81 4.99
CA VAL A 36 12.44 8.77 5.89
C VAL A 36 10.98 8.38 6.13
N ASN A 37 10.25 8.01 5.07
CA ASN A 37 8.83 7.69 5.13
C ASN A 37 8.60 6.24 5.56
N LYS A 38 8.54 6.00 6.88
CA LYS A 38 8.30 4.68 7.47
C LYS A 38 6.88 4.46 7.99
N GLU A 39 6.05 5.49 8.00
CA GLU A 39 4.67 5.42 8.51
C GLU A 39 3.70 5.91 7.44
N ILE A 40 2.65 5.12 7.19
CA ILE A 40 1.62 5.42 6.20
C ILE A 40 0.27 5.28 6.90
N LYS A 41 -0.35 6.43 7.19
CA LYS A 41 -1.71 6.50 7.74
C LYS A 41 -2.70 6.27 6.61
N LEU A 42 -3.54 5.25 6.74
CA LEU A 42 -4.51 4.87 5.71
C LEU A 42 -5.85 5.55 5.88
N TYR A 43 -6.07 6.21 7.04
CA TYR A 43 -7.30 6.93 7.39
C TYR A 43 -8.57 6.10 7.19
N SER A 44 -8.46 4.77 7.30
CA SER A 44 -9.52 3.82 6.99
C SER A 44 -9.61 2.75 8.09
N LYS A 45 -10.83 2.35 8.42
CA LYS A 45 -11.11 1.26 9.38
C LYS A 45 -10.93 -0.13 8.78
N SER A 46 -10.73 -0.21 7.46
CA SER A 46 -10.40 -1.43 6.75
C SER A 46 -9.22 -1.19 5.82
N ALA A 47 -8.22 -2.07 5.90
CA ALA A 47 -7.05 -2.01 5.06
C ALA A 47 -6.68 -3.43 4.62
N HIS A 48 -6.60 -3.64 3.32
CA HIS A 48 -6.17 -4.90 2.73
C HIS A 48 -4.96 -4.64 1.82
N LEU A 49 -3.82 -5.18 2.20
CA LEU A 49 -2.60 -5.07 1.43
C LEU A 49 -2.68 -6.00 0.22
N LEU A 50 -2.63 -5.43 -0.99
CA LEU A 50 -2.75 -6.20 -2.23
C LEU A 50 -1.38 -6.60 -2.81
N THR A 51 -0.32 -5.90 -2.44
CA THR A 51 1.05 -6.21 -2.85
C THR A 51 1.74 -7.08 -1.82
N ALA A 52 2.52 -8.07 -2.27
CA ALA A 52 3.28 -8.92 -1.36
C ALA A 52 4.50 -8.17 -0.79
N HIS A 53 4.56 -8.08 0.53
CA HIS A 53 5.72 -7.57 1.27
C HIS A 53 6.01 -8.51 2.45
N PRO A 54 7.29 -8.69 2.86
CA PRO A 54 7.62 -9.55 3.99
C PRO A 54 6.95 -9.07 5.28
N SER A 55 6.17 -9.92 5.93
CA SER A 55 5.43 -9.57 7.16
C SER A 55 6.34 -9.18 8.33
N SER A 56 7.59 -9.62 8.34
CA SER A 56 8.61 -9.21 9.31
C SER A 56 9.08 -7.75 9.13
N SER A 57 8.85 -7.16 7.97
CA SER A 57 9.33 -5.82 7.61
C SER A 57 8.33 -4.70 7.86
N TYR A 58 7.11 -5.02 8.31
CA TYR A 58 6.09 -4.04 8.63
C TYR A 58 5.12 -4.51 9.71
N THR A 59 4.41 -3.55 10.29
CA THR A 59 3.30 -3.77 11.22
C THR A 59 2.09 -2.97 10.77
N LEU A 60 0.90 -3.55 10.86
CA LEU A 60 -0.36 -2.87 10.59
C LEU A 60 -1.08 -2.70 11.93
N THR A 61 -1.17 -1.47 12.40
CA THR A 61 -1.74 -1.13 13.71
C THR A 61 -2.93 -0.20 13.52
N THR A 62 -3.81 -0.11 14.50
CA THR A 62 -4.89 0.88 14.51
C THR A 62 -4.52 2.05 15.39
N ASP A 63 -4.72 3.26 14.90
CA ASP A 63 -4.58 4.49 15.67
C ASP A 63 -5.73 4.64 16.69
N THR A 64 -5.66 5.67 17.53
CA THR A 64 -6.69 6.07 18.51
C THR A 64 -8.10 6.20 17.93
N ASN A 65 -8.20 6.55 16.63
CA ASN A 65 -9.47 6.67 15.91
C ASN A 65 -9.96 5.34 15.28
N GLY A 66 -9.29 4.22 15.55
CA GLY A 66 -9.56 2.92 14.93
C GLY A 66 -9.19 2.83 13.45
N GLN A 67 -8.38 3.78 12.96
CA GLN A 67 -7.92 3.82 11.57
C GLN A 67 -6.59 3.07 11.44
N TYR A 68 -6.42 2.30 10.36
CA TYR A 68 -5.20 1.56 10.14
C TYR A 68 -4.02 2.46 9.77
N VAL A 69 -2.87 2.14 10.35
CA VAL A 69 -1.57 2.74 10.11
C VAL A 69 -0.58 1.63 9.82
N LEU A 70 0.03 1.70 8.64
CA LEU A 70 1.12 0.82 8.25
C LEU A 70 2.43 1.44 8.72
N ARG A 71 3.16 0.73 9.58
CA ARG A 71 4.49 1.12 10.04
C ARG A 71 5.52 0.13 9.53
N ILE A 72 6.41 0.61 8.68
CA ILE A 72 7.51 -0.12 8.07
C ILE A 72 8.68 -0.12 9.06
N THR A 73 9.05 -1.30 9.54
CA THR A 73 10.16 -1.48 10.50
C THR A 73 11.50 -1.54 9.77
N ASP A 74 11.54 -2.26 8.64
CA ASP A 74 12.70 -2.38 7.76
C ASP A 74 12.32 -2.02 6.32
N PRO A 75 12.62 -0.79 5.87
CA PRO A 75 12.34 -0.36 4.51
C PRO A 75 13.07 -1.17 3.45
N GLN A 76 14.30 -1.62 3.70
CA GLN A 76 15.08 -2.34 2.69
C GLN A 76 14.43 -3.69 2.40
N THR A 77 14.10 -4.43 3.47
CA THR A 77 13.39 -5.71 3.36
C THR A 77 11.98 -5.51 2.80
N PHE A 78 11.24 -4.49 3.24
CA PHE A 78 9.89 -4.22 2.76
C PHE A 78 9.83 -3.94 1.26
N TRP A 79 10.72 -3.09 0.75
CA TRP A 79 10.80 -2.72 -0.66
C TRP A 79 11.66 -3.70 -1.49
N SER A 80 12.09 -4.83 -0.93
CA SER A 80 12.89 -5.83 -1.65
C SER A 80 12.02 -6.64 -2.62
N THR A 81 10.83 -7.06 -2.19
CA THR A 81 9.90 -7.89 -2.99
C THR A 81 9.18 -7.08 -4.05
N SER A 82 8.69 -5.88 -3.69
CA SER A 82 7.98 -4.99 -4.62
C SER A 82 8.36 -3.55 -4.34
N LYS A 83 8.66 -2.79 -5.41
CA LYS A 83 8.87 -1.33 -5.35
C LYS A 83 7.57 -0.53 -5.33
N TYR A 84 6.43 -1.20 -5.50
CA TYR A 84 5.10 -0.61 -5.47
C TYR A 84 4.31 -1.15 -4.28
N LEU A 85 3.64 -0.24 -3.60
CA LEU A 85 2.74 -0.55 -2.49
C LEU A 85 1.32 -0.18 -2.91
N VAL A 86 0.42 -1.16 -2.89
CA VAL A 86 -1.01 -0.96 -3.18
C VAL A 86 -1.82 -1.50 -2.01
N ILE A 87 -2.61 -0.63 -1.39
CA ILE A 87 -3.49 -0.99 -0.28
C ILE A 87 -4.93 -0.65 -0.67
N GLN A 88 -5.81 -1.63 -0.59
CA GLN A 88 -7.24 -1.43 -0.73
C GLN A 88 -7.82 -0.99 0.61
N VAL A 89 -8.53 0.12 0.62
CA VAL A 89 -9.28 0.62 1.78
C VAL A 89 -10.79 0.54 1.53
N ARG A 90 -11.59 0.53 2.60
CA ARG A 90 -13.05 0.50 2.52
C ARG A 90 -13.68 1.29 3.66
#